data_AF-A0A963ZSK2-F1
#
_entry.id   AF-A0A963ZSK2-F1
#
_cell.length_a   1.000
_cell.length_b   1.000
_cell.length_c   1.000
_cell.angle_alpha   90.00
_cell.angle_beta   90.00
_cell.angle_gamma   90.00
#
_symmetry.space_group_name_H-M   'P 1'
#
loop_
_entity.id
_entity.type
_entity.pdbx_description
1 polymer ?
#
loop_
_entity_poly.entity_id
_entity_poly.type
_entity_poly.pdbx_seq_one_letter_code
_entity_poly.pdbx_strand_id
1 'polypeptide(L)'
;MKTIHKSGIILPFLFLLTLLSQKAFSQANSGVNPELVFYKHYYGNGIAQPIKTLDDSLGTIRFRAMVGPGPIWQEGASITARATGTFGPDSMPASLIFRTGGPSQLDRMIITHGGLVGIGTNHPAFNLHTIGNTATTGDFYGRLHVDDNQSTDDAPDTYIDEAYFELKNRNILGAPAGPGNLGGLLTVAPGGTSFDHQLFFANDGIFHRRWDGNANTWTGSTWYKILTGEDINGTTNHIAKFTGPNSLGDSRLWDDGVRVGIGTTTPNLSFLLTVNGNTKINGGLNADDNISAGQSVTALQNVSAGQDVIAGDDVTAGSNISAGNSLSAVNDLSVGDDATIGGDAAVGNDVTAGGDITAGQHIFANGNVAIGTTSMPGSHRLYVAGSMICTEAKVALQTNWPDYVFEKDYQKPDLKEWERFITENKHLPGVPSAQQVRENGGIELGETQRVLLEKIEELTLIVIEQQKQIDALKAGMPKH
;
A
#
# COMPACT_ATOMS: atom_id res chain seq x y z
N MET A 1 65.32 62.98 -114.78
CA MET A 1 65.00 61.85 -115.69
C MET A 1 63.75 61.16 -115.15
N LYS A 2 62.70 60.83 -115.94
CA LYS A 2 62.55 59.61 -116.76
C LYS A 2 62.93 58.34 -115.94
N THR A 3 62.06 57.34 -115.71
CA THR A 3 60.93 56.78 -116.51
C THR A 3 59.92 56.14 -115.51
N ILE A 4 58.59 56.40 -115.51
CA ILE A 4 57.50 55.70 -116.24
C ILE A 4 57.64 54.14 -116.15
N HIS A 5 56.67 53.29 -115.76
CA HIS A 5 55.21 53.31 -115.49
C HIS A 5 54.95 52.39 -114.24
N LYS A 6 53.78 51.90 -113.76
CA LYS A 6 52.29 51.93 -113.93
C LYS A 6 51.76 51.46 -112.53
N SER A 7 50.74 51.95 -111.81
CA SER A 7 49.30 52.27 -112.06
C SER A 7 48.43 51.07 -112.50
N GLY A 8 47.48 50.55 -111.71
CA GLY A 8 47.09 50.89 -110.30
C GLY A 8 45.70 50.33 -109.90
N ILE A 9 45.05 50.96 -108.89
CA ILE A 9 43.64 50.78 -108.42
C ILE A 9 43.41 49.40 -107.69
N ILE A 10 42.72 49.21 -106.54
CA ILE A 10 41.66 49.96 -105.78
C ILE A 10 41.97 50.02 -104.24
N LEU A 11 41.31 50.96 -103.55
CA LEU A 11 41.24 51.26 -102.09
C LEU A 11 40.35 50.23 -101.28
N PRO A 12 40.01 50.40 -99.97
CA PRO A 12 40.86 50.52 -98.78
C PRO A 12 40.36 49.68 -97.57
N PHE A 13 41.16 48.80 -96.92
CA PHE A 13 40.63 47.99 -95.79
C PHE A 13 41.62 47.60 -94.67
N LEU A 14 42.40 48.56 -94.14
CA LEU A 14 43.39 48.30 -93.08
C LEU A 14 43.25 49.19 -91.83
N PHE A 15 42.02 49.46 -91.40
CA PHE A 15 41.74 50.24 -90.17
C PHE A 15 40.58 49.68 -89.33
N LEU A 16 40.21 48.40 -89.50
CA LEU A 16 39.05 47.80 -88.82
C LEU A 16 39.22 46.29 -88.52
N LEU A 17 40.39 45.86 -88.04
CA LEU A 17 40.66 44.43 -87.76
C LEU A 17 41.42 44.14 -86.45
N THR A 18 41.39 45.06 -85.48
CA THR A 18 42.05 44.92 -84.17
C THR A 18 41.14 45.14 -82.96
N LEU A 19 39.84 45.41 -83.17
CA LEU A 19 38.88 45.78 -82.11
C LEU A 19 37.77 44.74 -81.83
N LEU A 20 37.78 43.59 -82.50
CA LEU A 20 36.78 42.53 -82.34
C LEU A 20 37.41 41.17 -82.00
N SER A 21 38.13 41.11 -80.87
CA SER A 21 38.40 39.84 -80.16
C SER A 21 37.17 39.36 -79.37
N GLN A 22 35.96 39.56 -79.91
CA GLN A 22 34.71 39.03 -79.36
C GLN A 22 34.42 37.65 -79.97
N LYS A 23 35.13 36.64 -79.44
CA LYS A 23 34.70 35.23 -79.51
C LYS A 23 34.67 34.56 -78.12
N ALA A 24 34.50 35.37 -77.08
CA ALA A 24 34.26 34.90 -75.71
C ALA A 24 32.76 34.59 -75.43
N PHE A 25 31.85 35.19 -76.21
CA PHE A 25 30.41 34.96 -76.12
C PHE A 25 29.83 34.84 -77.53
N SER A 26 29.07 33.78 -77.78
CA SER A 26 28.41 33.49 -79.06
C SER A 26 26.93 33.27 -78.81
N GLN A 27 26.16 34.35 -78.84
CA GLN A 27 24.70 34.30 -78.65
C GLN A 27 24.01 34.03 -80.00
N ALA A 28 23.21 32.97 -80.07
CA ALA A 28 22.31 32.74 -81.20
C ALA A 28 21.01 33.57 -81.03
N ASN A 29 20.38 33.96 -82.14
CA ASN A 29 19.10 34.67 -82.08
C ASN A 29 17.96 33.72 -81.69
N SER A 30 17.11 34.18 -80.76
CA SER A 30 16.03 33.44 -80.08
C SER A 30 16.50 32.30 -79.17
N GLY A 31 16.06 32.36 -77.90
CA GLY A 31 16.48 31.45 -76.83
C GLY A 31 16.84 32.23 -75.57
N VAL A 32 16.05 32.08 -74.50
CA VAL A 32 16.28 32.76 -73.22
C VAL A 32 17.20 31.90 -72.36
N ASN A 33 18.53 32.09 -72.49
CA ASN A 33 19.55 31.79 -71.47
C ASN A 33 20.95 32.25 -71.95
N PRO A 34 21.81 32.85 -71.10
CA PRO A 34 23.20 33.10 -71.42
C PRO A 34 24.06 31.84 -71.15
N GLU A 35 24.51 31.17 -72.21
CA GLU A 35 25.32 29.94 -72.11
C GLU A 35 26.80 30.17 -72.47
N LEU A 36 27.72 29.61 -71.68
CA LEU A 36 29.16 29.59 -71.96
C LEU A 36 29.56 28.32 -72.71
N VAL A 37 29.26 28.27 -74.01
CA VAL A 37 29.44 27.06 -74.84
C VAL A 37 30.92 26.83 -75.19
N PHE A 38 31.54 25.81 -74.60
CA PHE A 38 32.94 25.43 -74.85
C PHE A 38 33.12 24.58 -76.12
N TYR A 39 32.94 25.17 -77.31
CA TYR A 39 33.26 24.48 -78.57
C TYR A 39 34.77 24.18 -78.71
N LYS A 40 35.15 22.90 -78.80
CA LYS A 40 36.53 22.49 -79.17
C LYS A 40 36.77 22.68 -80.67
N HIS A 41 36.96 23.93 -81.09
CA HIS A 41 37.31 24.26 -82.48
C HIS A 41 38.76 23.89 -82.80
N TYR A 42 38.99 23.06 -83.82
CA TYR A 42 40.33 22.82 -84.38
C TYR A 42 40.55 23.72 -85.61
N TYR A 43 41.71 24.35 -85.73
CA TYR A 43 42.09 25.08 -86.94
C TYR A 43 42.69 24.10 -87.95
N GLY A 44 41.85 23.50 -88.79
CA GLY A 44 42.27 22.57 -89.84
C GLY A 44 41.20 22.38 -90.93
N ASN A 45 41.63 22.24 -92.18
CA ASN A 45 40.75 22.24 -93.35
C ASN A 45 39.93 20.93 -93.47
N GLY A 46 38.61 21.02 -93.28
CA GLY A 46 37.64 20.17 -93.99
C GLY A 46 37.57 18.67 -93.63
N ILE A 47 38.22 18.21 -92.57
CA ILE A 47 38.10 16.81 -92.10
C ILE A 47 36.92 16.69 -91.13
N ALA A 48 36.15 15.61 -91.23
CA ALA A 48 35.05 15.32 -90.31
C ALA A 48 35.52 15.24 -88.85
N GLN A 49 34.67 15.69 -87.92
CA GLN A 49 34.95 15.58 -86.48
C GLN A 49 35.04 14.10 -86.09
N PRO A 50 36.09 13.65 -85.37
CA PRO A 50 36.11 12.31 -84.82
C PRO A 50 34.98 12.17 -83.79
N ILE A 51 34.19 11.10 -83.91
CA ILE A 51 33.14 10.78 -82.94
C ILE A 51 33.78 10.66 -81.56
N LYS A 52 33.21 11.36 -80.58
CA LYS A 52 33.67 11.32 -79.19
C LYS A 52 33.46 9.93 -78.61
N THR A 53 34.55 9.36 -78.10
CA THR A 53 34.58 8.05 -77.45
C THR A 53 34.53 8.20 -75.93
N LEU A 54 34.46 7.07 -75.23
CA LEU A 54 34.69 6.96 -73.79
C LEU A 54 35.97 7.71 -73.34
N ASP A 55 35.93 8.26 -72.13
CA ASP A 55 36.98 9.03 -71.43
C ASP A 55 37.40 10.38 -72.04
N ASP A 56 36.92 10.72 -73.24
CA ASP A 56 37.27 11.96 -73.93
C ASP A 56 36.74 13.20 -73.18
N SER A 57 37.56 14.24 -73.07
CA SER A 57 37.19 15.48 -72.38
C SER A 57 36.39 16.38 -73.31
N LEU A 58 35.21 16.79 -72.84
CA LEU A 58 34.24 17.59 -73.59
C LEU A 58 34.43 19.09 -73.31
N GLY A 59 34.83 19.43 -72.08
CA GLY A 59 35.14 20.79 -71.66
C GLY A 59 35.82 20.77 -70.29
N THR A 60 36.61 21.80 -69.97
CA THR A 60 37.21 21.95 -68.63
C THR A 60 37.34 23.42 -68.23
N ILE A 61 36.69 23.78 -67.13
CA ILE A 61 36.92 25.03 -66.41
C ILE A 61 38.15 24.83 -65.52
N ARG A 62 39.12 25.75 -65.57
CA ARG A 62 40.43 25.61 -64.92
C ARG A 62 40.73 26.81 -64.04
N PHE A 63 41.00 26.56 -62.76
CA PHE A 63 41.37 27.58 -61.79
C PHE A 63 42.89 27.58 -61.64
N ARG A 64 43.54 28.62 -62.18
CA ARG A 64 44.99 28.72 -62.36
C ARG A 64 45.54 30.01 -61.78
N ALA A 65 46.75 29.93 -61.23
CA ALA A 65 47.51 31.07 -60.73
C ALA A 65 48.95 31.03 -61.25
N MET A 66 49.63 32.18 -61.25
CA MET A 66 51.09 32.23 -61.41
C MET A 66 51.77 31.81 -60.11
N VAL A 67 52.76 30.92 -60.19
CA VAL A 67 53.42 30.32 -59.02
C VAL A 67 54.93 30.59 -58.96
N GLY A 68 55.45 31.45 -59.83
CA GLY A 68 56.86 31.86 -59.83
C GLY A 68 57.15 32.99 -60.81
N PRO A 69 58.36 33.59 -60.75
CA PRO A 69 58.77 34.64 -61.68
C PRO A 69 58.92 34.09 -63.10
N GLY A 70 58.09 34.57 -64.02
CA GLY A 70 57.96 34.08 -65.39
C GLY A 70 56.55 33.55 -65.68
N PRO A 71 56.25 33.05 -66.89
CA PRO A 71 54.92 32.59 -67.29
C PRO A 71 54.56 31.19 -66.72
N ILE A 72 54.91 30.92 -65.46
CA ILE A 72 54.70 29.63 -64.80
C ILE A 72 53.29 29.61 -64.17
N TRP A 73 52.33 29.10 -64.94
CA TRP A 73 50.93 28.93 -64.51
C TRP A 73 50.66 27.51 -64.03
N GLN A 74 50.12 27.36 -62.83
CA GLN A 74 49.76 26.07 -62.23
C GLN A 74 48.24 25.95 -62.02
N GLU A 75 47.71 24.74 -62.17
CA GLU A 75 46.30 24.41 -61.94
C GLU A 75 46.11 23.98 -60.48
N GLY A 76 45.31 24.75 -59.73
CA GLY A 76 44.96 24.41 -58.34
C GLY A 76 43.75 23.48 -58.27
N ALA A 77 42.75 23.77 -59.11
CA ALA A 77 41.51 23.03 -59.23
C ALA A 77 40.96 23.05 -60.66
N SER A 78 40.11 22.09 -61.01
CA SER A 78 39.42 22.03 -62.31
C SER A 78 38.03 21.39 -62.19
N ILE A 79 37.13 21.76 -63.11
CA ILE A 79 35.84 21.10 -63.31
C ILE A 79 35.79 20.63 -64.76
N THR A 80 35.64 19.33 -64.98
CA THR A 80 35.69 18.69 -66.31
C THR A 80 34.41 17.94 -66.62
N ALA A 81 33.85 18.15 -67.81
CA ALA A 81 32.90 17.21 -68.40
C ALA A 81 33.68 16.13 -69.20
N ARG A 82 33.43 14.85 -68.90
CA ARG A 82 34.07 13.69 -69.56
C ARG A 82 33.00 12.76 -70.12
N ALA A 83 33.22 12.28 -71.35
CA ALA A 83 32.40 11.26 -71.98
C ALA A 83 32.45 9.92 -71.23
N THR A 84 31.30 9.31 -70.98
CA THR A 84 31.16 8.01 -70.28
C THR A 84 30.47 6.94 -71.12
N GLY A 85 30.34 7.16 -72.44
CA GLY A 85 29.77 6.19 -73.37
C GLY A 85 29.81 6.70 -74.81
N THR A 86 29.27 5.91 -75.74
CA THR A 86 29.15 6.26 -77.16
C THR A 86 28.12 7.36 -77.38
N PHE A 87 28.42 8.34 -78.22
CA PHE A 87 27.51 9.45 -78.53
C PHE A 87 26.65 9.14 -79.76
N GLY A 88 25.42 9.64 -79.76
CA GLY A 88 24.46 9.56 -80.87
C GLY A 88 23.54 10.80 -80.89
N PRO A 89 22.61 10.90 -81.86
CA PRO A 89 21.76 12.08 -82.03
C PRO A 89 20.98 12.47 -80.76
N ASP A 90 20.48 11.46 -80.04
CA ASP A 90 19.65 11.62 -78.84
C ASP A 90 20.39 11.23 -77.54
N SER A 91 21.72 11.08 -77.58
CA SER A 91 22.50 10.55 -76.44
C SER A 91 23.91 11.12 -76.36
N MET A 92 24.20 11.83 -75.27
CA MET A 92 25.54 12.34 -74.93
C MET A 92 25.88 12.03 -73.46
N PRO A 93 26.16 10.75 -73.10
CA PRO A 93 26.50 10.36 -71.73
C PRO A 93 27.81 11.01 -71.29
N ALA A 94 27.71 11.94 -70.35
CA ALA A 94 28.84 12.67 -69.79
C ALA A 94 28.71 12.85 -68.28
N SER A 95 29.83 12.72 -67.56
CA SER A 95 29.92 12.96 -66.11
C SER A 95 30.68 14.25 -65.83
N LEU A 96 30.28 14.97 -64.78
CA LEU A 96 30.92 16.20 -64.32
C LEU A 96 31.84 15.89 -63.14
N ILE A 97 33.14 16.17 -63.29
CA ILE A 97 34.19 15.80 -62.35
C ILE A 97 34.85 17.07 -61.79
N PHE A 98 34.84 17.22 -60.47
CA PHE A 98 35.51 18.30 -59.74
C PHE A 98 36.84 17.80 -59.16
N ARG A 99 37.93 18.53 -59.38
CA ARG A 99 39.28 18.16 -58.91
C ARG A 99 39.98 19.26 -58.13
N THR A 100 40.81 18.83 -57.19
CA THR A 100 41.75 19.69 -56.45
C THR A 100 43.04 18.92 -56.13
N GLY A 101 44.13 19.62 -55.85
CA GLY A 101 45.37 18.99 -55.36
C GLY A 101 46.69 19.62 -55.85
N GLY A 102 46.62 20.72 -56.62
CA GLY A 102 47.81 21.29 -57.25
C GLY A 102 48.27 20.46 -58.46
N PRO A 103 49.58 20.17 -58.62
CA PRO A 103 50.11 19.63 -59.88
C PRO A 103 49.57 18.23 -60.21
N SER A 104 49.29 17.43 -59.19
CA SER A 104 48.57 16.16 -59.29
C SER A 104 47.11 16.40 -58.90
N GLN A 105 46.27 16.75 -59.88
CA GLN A 105 44.84 16.93 -59.68
C GLN A 105 44.19 15.59 -59.30
N LEU A 106 43.51 15.54 -58.14
CA LEU A 106 42.73 14.38 -57.70
C LEU A 106 41.25 14.66 -57.88
N ASP A 107 40.51 13.68 -58.39
CA ASP A 107 39.03 13.72 -58.44
C ASP A 107 38.49 13.74 -57.00
N ARG A 108 37.67 14.74 -56.67
CA ARG A 108 37.11 14.96 -55.32
C ARG A 108 35.60 14.75 -55.26
N MET A 109 34.91 15.09 -56.34
CA MET A 109 33.47 14.90 -56.48
C MET A 109 33.16 14.57 -57.94
N ILE A 110 32.20 13.67 -58.15
CA ILE A 110 31.63 13.36 -59.46
C ILE A 110 30.11 13.51 -59.40
N ILE A 111 29.51 14.00 -60.49
CA ILE A 111 28.10 13.79 -60.81
C ILE A 111 28.10 12.91 -62.06
N THR A 112 27.59 11.69 -61.96
CA THR A 112 27.60 10.76 -63.11
C THR A 112 26.56 11.15 -64.13
N HIS A 113 26.71 10.66 -65.37
CA HIS A 113 25.68 10.78 -66.42
C HIS A 113 24.32 10.15 -66.04
N GLY A 114 24.29 9.29 -65.00
CA GLY A 114 23.07 8.71 -64.42
C GLY A 114 22.50 9.49 -63.22
N GLY A 115 23.10 10.65 -62.87
CA GLY A 115 22.64 11.51 -61.78
C GLY A 115 23.15 11.16 -60.38
N LEU A 116 24.03 10.16 -60.23
CA LEU A 116 24.60 9.77 -58.94
C LEU A 116 25.72 10.74 -58.53
N VAL A 117 25.72 11.19 -57.28
CA VAL A 117 26.74 12.10 -56.74
C VAL A 117 27.74 11.33 -55.88
N GLY A 118 29.02 11.33 -56.28
CA GLY A 118 30.11 10.81 -55.47
C GLY A 118 30.92 11.94 -54.86
N ILE A 119 31.30 11.82 -53.58
CA ILE A 119 32.25 12.71 -52.89
C ILE A 119 33.31 11.82 -52.23
N GLY A 120 34.59 12.06 -52.51
CA GLY A 120 35.68 11.14 -52.17
C GLY A 120 35.75 9.86 -53.02
N THR A 121 34.73 9.60 -53.84
CA THR A 121 34.67 8.49 -54.80
C THR A 121 34.35 8.98 -56.21
N ASN A 122 34.90 8.30 -57.21
CA ASN A 122 34.51 8.41 -58.63
C ASN A 122 33.52 7.32 -59.07
N HIS A 123 33.20 6.36 -58.19
CA HIS A 123 32.22 5.29 -58.41
C HIS A 123 31.14 5.34 -57.30
N PRO A 124 30.19 6.28 -57.35
CA PRO A 124 29.05 6.30 -56.44
C PRO A 124 28.11 5.10 -56.70
N ALA A 125 27.76 4.37 -55.63
CA ALA A 125 26.79 3.26 -55.68
C ALA A 125 25.37 3.71 -55.29
N PHE A 126 25.25 4.90 -54.69
CA PHE A 126 24.01 5.50 -54.20
C PHE A 126 23.85 6.91 -54.81
N ASN A 127 22.64 7.47 -54.75
CA ASN A 127 22.34 8.81 -55.29
C ASN A 127 23.24 9.90 -54.69
N LEU A 128 23.66 9.73 -53.43
CA LEU A 128 24.78 10.42 -52.81
C LEU A 128 25.66 9.39 -52.10
N HIS A 129 26.93 9.27 -52.50
CA HIS A 129 27.91 8.38 -51.88
C HIS A 129 29.13 9.22 -51.44
N THR A 130 29.27 9.39 -50.13
CA THR A 130 30.39 10.07 -49.46
C THR A 130 31.36 9.05 -48.88
N ILE A 131 32.65 9.12 -49.25
CA ILE A 131 33.70 8.39 -48.52
C ILE A 131 34.24 9.28 -47.39
N GLY A 132 34.14 8.77 -46.15
CA GLY A 132 34.53 9.47 -44.93
C GLY A 132 33.37 10.16 -44.21
N ASN A 133 33.64 10.64 -43.00
CA ASN A 133 32.64 11.16 -42.07
C ASN A 133 31.90 12.38 -42.66
N THR A 134 30.58 12.34 -42.66
CA THR A 134 29.71 13.45 -43.08
C THR A 134 29.10 14.12 -41.85
N ALA A 135 29.21 15.44 -41.78
CA ALA A 135 28.58 16.26 -40.74
C ALA A 135 27.48 17.14 -41.34
N THR A 136 26.31 17.16 -40.70
CA THR A 136 25.19 18.06 -41.01
C THR A 136 25.03 19.05 -39.86
N THR A 137 24.94 20.34 -40.18
CA THR A 137 24.80 21.43 -39.19
C THR A 137 23.35 21.84 -38.93
N GLY A 138 22.43 20.97 -39.31
CA GLY A 138 20.98 21.08 -39.15
C GLY A 138 20.34 19.69 -39.35
N ASP A 139 19.03 19.61 -39.17
CA ASP A 139 18.28 18.35 -39.09
C ASP A 139 18.55 17.36 -40.25
N PHE A 140 18.77 16.09 -39.90
CA PHE A 140 18.82 14.99 -40.87
C PHE A 140 17.42 14.45 -41.16
N TYR A 141 16.80 14.94 -42.25
CA TYR A 141 15.52 14.42 -42.74
C TYR A 141 15.72 13.19 -43.63
N GLY A 142 15.62 12.00 -43.04
CA GLY A 142 15.76 10.74 -43.76
C GLY A 142 15.15 9.54 -43.01
N ARG A 143 15.09 8.38 -43.68
CA ARG A 143 14.89 7.08 -43.03
C ARG A 143 16.24 6.43 -42.85
N LEU A 144 16.54 5.96 -41.63
CA LEU A 144 17.64 5.03 -41.41
C LEU A 144 17.27 3.68 -42.04
N HIS A 145 18.25 3.00 -42.63
CA HIS A 145 18.08 1.63 -43.11
C HIS A 145 18.37 0.63 -41.97
N VAL A 146 17.97 -0.62 -42.16
CA VAL A 146 18.23 -1.72 -41.25
C VAL A 146 18.87 -2.81 -42.11
N ASP A 147 20.15 -3.11 -41.89
CA ASP A 147 20.91 -3.96 -42.79
C ASP A 147 20.59 -5.45 -42.59
N ASP A 148 20.43 -6.19 -43.69
CA ASP A 148 20.02 -7.59 -43.66
C ASP A 148 21.22 -8.52 -43.37
N ASN A 149 21.43 -8.82 -42.09
CA ASN A 149 22.53 -9.63 -41.59
C ASN A 149 22.05 -10.77 -40.67
N GLN A 150 20.96 -11.44 -41.07
CA GLN A 150 20.22 -12.44 -40.27
C GLN A 150 21.06 -13.60 -39.71
N SER A 151 22.23 -13.89 -40.29
CA SER A 151 22.98 -15.15 -40.11
C SER A 151 24.13 -15.11 -39.11
N THR A 152 24.52 -13.96 -38.56
CA THR A 152 25.66 -13.83 -37.63
C THR A 152 25.27 -13.16 -36.31
N ASP A 153 26.01 -13.47 -35.24
CA ASP A 153 26.04 -12.70 -34.00
C ASP A 153 27.43 -12.08 -33.87
N ASP A 154 27.64 -10.94 -34.55
CA ASP A 154 28.96 -10.34 -34.74
C ASP A 154 29.53 -9.83 -33.41
N ALA A 155 30.82 -10.04 -33.19
CA ALA A 155 31.46 -9.81 -31.90
C ALA A 155 31.42 -8.31 -31.50
N PRO A 156 31.42 -7.99 -30.19
CA PRO A 156 31.38 -6.60 -29.70
C PRO A 156 32.35 -5.64 -30.42
N ASP A 157 33.62 -6.05 -30.65
CA ASP A 157 34.62 -5.22 -31.34
C ASP A 157 34.39 -5.00 -32.85
N THR A 158 33.34 -5.59 -33.43
CA THR A 158 32.89 -5.30 -34.79
C THR A 158 32.30 -3.89 -34.89
N TYR A 159 31.73 -3.38 -33.79
CA TYR A 159 31.03 -2.10 -33.73
C TYR A 159 31.90 -1.09 -32.98
N ILE A 160 32.23 0.06 -33.60
CA ILE A 160 33.20 1.01 -33.02
C ILE A 160 32.71 2.46 -33.17
N ASP A 161 32.53 3.15 -32.04
CA ASP A 161 32.09 4.55 -31.93
C ASP A 161 30.76 4.85 -32.66
N GLU A 162 29.82 3.89 -32.67
CA GLU A 162 28.66 3.91 -33.56
C GLU A 162 27.32 3.42 -32.95
N ALA A 163 26.24 3.61 -33.72
CA ALA A 163 24.93 3.03 -33.49
C ALA A 163 24.44 2.33 -34.76
N TYR A 164 24.41 0.99 -34.73
CA TYR A 164 24.22 0.13 -35.90
C TYR A 164 22.87 -0.59 -35.85
N PHE A 165 22.22 -0.73 -37.01
CA PHE A 165 20.83 -1.20 -37.13
C PHE A 165 20.74 -2.41 -38.08
N GLU A 166 20.30 -3.56 -37.60
CA GLU A 166 20.30 -4.81 -38.38
C GLU A 166 19.01 -5.61 -38.26
N LEU A 167 18.73 -6.45 -39.27
CA LEU A 167 17.74 -7.52 -39.19
C LEU A 167 18.44 -8.80 -38.73
N LYS A 168 18.13 -9.28 -37.52
CA LYS A 168 18.78 -10.44 -36.90
C LYS A 168 17.81 -11.57 -36.61
N ASN A 169 18.32 -12.80 -36.65
CA ASN A 169 17.58 -13.98 -36.22
C ASN A 169 17.83 -14.25 -34.73
N ARG A 170 16.76 -14.29 -33.92
CA ARG A 170 16.82 -14.45 -32.45
C ARG A 170 17.59 -15.69 -32.00
N ASN A 171 17.55 -16.76 -32.81
CA ASN A 171 18.24 -18.02 -32.52
C ASN A 171 19.77 -17.93 -32.74
N ILE A 172 20.22 -17.01 -33.60
CA ILE A 172 21.64 -16.71 -33.80
C ILE A 172 22.16 -15.85 -32.64
N LEU A 173 21.37 -14.86 -32.20
CA LEU A 173 21.67 -13.99 -31.05
C LEU A 173 21.58 -14.70 -29.67
N GLY A 174 21.15 -15.96 -29.62
CA GLY A 174 20.83 -16.66 -28.36
C GLY A 174 19.74 -15.97 -27.52
N ALA A 175 18.88 -15.17 -28.16
CA ALA A 175 17.80 -14.46 -27.48
C ALA A 175 16.66 -15.41 -27.06
N PRO A 176 15.85 -15.07 -26.04
CA PRO A 176 14.77 -15.94 -25.57
C PRO A 176 13.82 -16.34 -26.70
N ALA A 177 13.31 -17.57 -26.67
CA ALA A 177 12.40 -18.08 -27.71
C ALA A 177 11.01 -17.43 -27.62
N GLY A 178 10.38 -17.17 -28.77
CA GLY A 178 9.10 -16.49 -28.87
C GLY A 178 8.50 -16.52 -30.29
N PRO A 179 7.33 -15.93 -30.51
CA PRO A 179 6.65 -15.89 -31.81
C PRO A 179 7.47 -15.17 -32.88
N GLY A 180 7.90 -15.92 -33.90
CA GLY A 180 8.70 -15.40 -35.01
C GLY A 180 10.19 -15.28 -34.66
N ASN A 181 11.03 -15.58 -35.65
CA ASN A 181 12.48 -15.69 -35.47
C ASN A 181 13.25 -14.41 -35.80
N LEU A 182 12.67 -13.46 -36.54
CA LEU A 182 13.35 -12.24 -36.97
C LEU A 182 12.93 -11.05 -36.12
N GLY A 183 13.87 -10.14 -35.88
CA GLY A 183 13.65 -8.87 -35.20
C GLY A 183 14.71 -7.85 -35.57
N GLY A 184 14.44 -6.58 -35.28
CA GLY A 184 15.43 -5.52 -35.42
C GLY A 184 16.43 -5.58 -34.28
N LEU A 185 17.72 -5.46 -34.55
CA LEU A 185 18.77 -5.23 -33.57
C LEU A 185 19.25 -3.79 -33.69
N LEU A 186 19.31 -3.08 -32.57
CA LEU A 186 20.07 -1.84 -32.42
C LEU A 186 21.27 -2.15 -31.51
N THR A 187 22.47 -2.12 -32.09
CA THR A 187 23.73 -2.10 -31.32
C THR A 187 24.13 -0.66 -31.08
N VAL A 188 24.43 -0.31 -29.84
CA VAL A 188 25.04 0.98 -29.46
C VAL A 188 26.40 0.68 -28.87
N ALA A 189 27.45 1.08 -29.58
CA ALA A 189 28.85 0.86 -29.26
C ALA A 189 29.55 2.20 -29.03
N PRO A 190 29.39 2.82 -27.84
CA PRO A 190 29.86 4.18 -27.55
C PRO A 190 31.38 4.28 -27.31
N GLY A 191 32.10 3.17 -27.41
CA GLY A 191 33.56 3.12 -27.46
C GLY A 191 34.29 3.46 -26.17
N GLY A 192 35.61 3.69 -26.31
CA GLY A 192 36.52 4.00 -25.20
C GLY A 192 36.62 2.89 -24.14
N THR A 193 36.01 3.12 -22.99
CA THR A 193 35.93 2.14 -21.87
C THR A 193 34.49 1.83 -21.46
N SER A 194 33.53 2.20 -22.30
CA SER A 194 32.13 1.83 -22.12
C SER A 194 31.87 0.41 -22.63
N PHE A 195 30.80 -0.22 -22.16
CA PHE A 195 30.37 -1.52 -22.69
C PHE A 195 29.36 -1.31 -23.82
N ASP A 196 29.33 -2.25 -24.75
CA ASP A 196 28.37 -2.24 -25.84
C ASP A 196 27.01 -2.78 -25.37
N HIS A 197 25.96 -2.12 -25.84
CA HIS A 197 24.58 -2.42 -25.49
C HIS A 197 23.79 -2.80 -26.73
N GLN A 198 22.87 -3.76 -26.58
CA GLN A 198 22.01 -4.19 -27.68
C GLN A 198 20.54 -4.24 -27.26
N LEU A 199 19.68 -3.71 -28.12
CA LEU A 199 18.23 -3.80 -28.04
C LEU A 199 17.70 -4.63 -29.21
N PHE A 200 17.02 -5.75 -28.91
CA PHE A 200 16.41 -6.62 -29.90
C PHE A 200 14.88 -6.47 -29.85
N PHE A 201 14.31 -5.99 -30.95
CA PHE A 201 12.90 -5.70 -31.14
C PHE A 201 12.22 -6.90 -31.84
N ALA A 202 11.51 -7.72 -31.07
CA ALA A 202 10.80 -8.91 -31.55
C ALA A 202 9.27 -8.74 -31.44
N ASN A 203 8.50 -9.65 -32.04
CA ASN A 203 7.02 -9.62 -32.00
C ASN A 203 6.47 -9.78 -30.57
N ASP A 204 7.23 -10.40 -29.67
CA ASP A 204 6.95 -10.59 -28.26
C ASP A 204 7.59 -9.52 -27.35
N GLY A 205 8.12 -8.43 -27.91
CA GLY A 205 8.59 -7.26 -27.18
C GLY A 205 10.07 -6.94 -27.36
N ILE A 206 10.57 -6.04 -26.52
CA ILE A 206 11.95 -5.53 -26.61
C ILE A 206 12.81 -6.23 -25.56
N PHE A 207 13.92 -6.83 -25.99
CA PHE A 207 14.91 -7.47 -25.14
C PHE A 207 16.20 -6.64 -25.13
N HIS A 208 16.93 -6.63 -24.02
CA HIS A 208 18.25 -6.03 -23.93
C HIS A 208 19.30 -7.02 -23.44
N ARG A 209 20.51 -6.90 -23.99
CA ARG A 209 21.74 -7.45 -23.39
C ARG A 209 22.81 -6.37 -23.34
N ARG A 210 23.81 -6.57 -22.49
CA ARG A 210 25.05 -5.78 -22.44
C ARG A 210 26.21 -6.74 -22.51
N TRP A 211 27.29 -6.36 -23.17
CA TRP A 211 28.54 -7.09 -23.10
C TRP A 211 29.09 -7.11 -21.66
N ASP A 212 29.64 -8.24 -21.22
CA ASP A 212 30.21 -8.39 -19.86
C ASP A 212 31.64 -7.83 -19.75
N GLY A 213 32.36 -7.69 -20.87
CA GLY A 213 33.75 -7.25 -20.95
C GLY A 213 34.80 -8.34 -20.70
N ASN A 214 34.39 -9.61 -20.61
CA ASN A 214 35.25 -10.71 -20.18
C ASN A 214 35.99 -11.39 -21.36
N ALA A 215 35.35 -11.44 -22.53
CA ALA A 215 35.92 -11.91 -23.79
C ALA A 215 35.20 -11.23 -24.96
N ASN A 216 35.84 -11.10 -26.13
CA ASN A 216 35.21 -10.53 -27.33
C ASN A 216 34.19 -11.50 -27.96
N THR A 217 33.02 -11.60 -27.32
CA THR A 217 31.87 -12.39 -27.75
C THR A 217 30.66 -12.00 -26.89
N TRP A 218 29.45 -12.19 -27.42
CA TRP A 218 28.23 -12.10 -26.63
C TRP A 218 27.93 -13.37 -25.81
N THR A 219 28.69 -14.46 -26.00
CA THR A 219 28.51 -15.73 -25.27
C THR A 219 28.54 -15.51 -23.75
N GLY A 220 27.42 -15.80 -23.07
CA GLY A 220 27.26 -15.61 -21.62
C GLY A 220 26.55 -14.30 -21.24
N SER A 221 26.42 -13.35 -22.16
CA SER A 221 25.62 -12.13 -21.96
C SER A 221 24.14 -12.51 -21.81
N THR A 222 23.54 -12.22 -20.66
CA THR A 222 22.14 -12.57 -20.39
C THR A 222 21.19 -11.55 -21.04
N TRP A 223 20.18 -12.06 -21.74
CA TRP A 223 19.07 -11.26 -22.29
C TRP A 223 17.97 -11.05 -21.25
N TYR A 224 17.51 -9.81 -21.12
CA TYR A 224 16.40 -9.42 -20.25
C TYR A 224 15.29 -8.76 -21.07
N LYS A 225 14.01 -9.08 -20.80
CA LYS A 225 12.88 -8.40 -21.45
C LYS A 225 12.61 -7.06 -20.76
N ILE A 226 12.48 -5.99 -21.54
CA ILE A 226 11.95 -4.71 -21.07
C ILE A 226 10.43 -4.85 -20.93
N LEU A 227 9.90 -4.66 -19.73
CA LEU A 227 8.47 -4.74 -19.47
C LEU A 227 7.74 -3.55 -20.11
N THR A 228 6.77 -3.85 -20.96
CA THR A 228 5.89 -2.88 -21.61
C THR A 228 4.54 -2.78 -20.88
N GLY A 229 3.67 -1.85 -21.31
CA GLY A 229 2.30 -1.77 -20.76
C GLY A 229 1.45 -3.03 -20.99
N GLU A 230 1.78 -3.84 -22.01
CA GLU A 230 1.09 -5.11 -22.29
C GLU A 230 1.59 -6.26 -21.39
N ASP A 231 2.84 -6.16 -20.90
CA ASP A 231 3.42 -7.09 -19.93
C ASP A 231 2.89 -6.89 -18.51
N ILE A 232 2.35 -5.70 -18.19
CA ILE A 232 1.79 -5.37 -16.89
C ILE A 232 0.31 -5.79 -16.86
N ASN A 233 0.07 -7.06 -16.53
CA ASN A 233 -1.27 -7.65 -16.37
C ASN A 233 -1.46 -8.30 -14.99
N GLY A 234 -2.72 -8.49 -14.60
CA GLY A 234 -3.13 -9.05 -13.31
C GLY A 234 -4.65 -8.97 -13.11
N THR A 235 -5.18 -9.55 -12.04
CA THR A 235 -6.62 -9.54 -11.77
C THR A 235 -7.05 -8.23 -11.10
N THR A 236 -8.12 -7.61 -11.61
CA THR A 236 -8.70 -6.39 -11.02
C THR A 236 -8.98 -6.56 -9.53
N ASN A 237 -8.64 -5.54 -8.74
CA ASN A 237 -8.76 -5.49 -7.28
C ASN A 237 -7.92 -6.51 -6.49
N HIS A 238 -7.07 -7.34 -7.10
CA HIS A 238 -6.11 -8.16 -6.36
C HIS A 238 -4.75 -7.47 -6.25
N ILE A 239 -4.18 -7.47 -5.04
CA ILE A 239 -2.78 -7.07 -4.86
C ILE A 239 -1.88 -8.19 -5.40
N ALA A 240 -0.96 -7.85 -6.30
CA ALA A 240 0.04 -8.79 -6.80
C ALA A 240 1.02 -9.21 -5.69
N LYS A 241 1.33 -10.50 -5.62
CA LYS A 241 2.35 -11.07 -4.73
C LYS A 241 3.24 -12.05 -5.49
N PHE A 242 4.40 -12.37 -4.93
CA PHE A 242 5.18 -13.51 -5.41
C PHE A 242 4.49 -14.84 -5.09
N THR A 243 4.37 -15.69 -6.10
CA THR A 243 3.92 -17.09 -6.02
C THR A 243 5.09 -18.07 -6.08
N GLY A 244 6.24 -17.60 -6.56
CA GLY A 244 7.54 -18.26 -6.64
C GLY A 244 8.63 -17.21 -6.89
N PRO A 245 9.91 -17.59 -6.97
CA PRO A 245 11.03 -16.63 -7.02
C PRO A 245 10.95 -15.59 -8.13
N ASN A 246 10.46 -16.00 -9.31
CA ASN A 246 10.35 -15.17 -10.51
C ASN A 246 8.89 -15.09 -11.04
N SER A 247 7.89 -15.42 -10.22
CA SER A 247 6.49 -15.44 -10.64
C SER A 247 5.61 -14.63 -9.71
N LEU A 248 4.81 -13.73 -10.29
CA LEU A 248 3.74 -13.02 -9.59
C LEU A 248 2.41 -13.78 -9.71
N GLY A 249 1.42 -13.35 -8.94
CA GLY A 249 0.04 -13.81 -8.98
C GLY A 249 -0.78 -13.20 -7.85
N ASP A 250 -2.08 -13.47 -7.84
CA ASP A 250 -3.02 -12.78 -6.95
C ASP A 250 -2.81 -13.10 -5.46
N SER A 251 -2.90 -12.07 -4.62
CA SER A 251 -2.97 -12.21 -3.17
C SER A 251 -4.36 -12.69 -2.72
N ARG A 252 -4.41 -13.22 -1.48
CA ARG A 252 -5.68 -13.42 -0.75
C ARG A 252 -6.30 -12.08 -0.31
N LEU A 253 -5.56 -10.98 -0.42
CA LEU A 253 -6.03 -9.62 -0.17
C LEU A 253 -6.60 -9.04 -1.48
N TRP A 254 -7.87 -8.69 -1.43
CA TRP A 254 -8.66 -8.00 -2.45
C TRP A 254 -8.98 -6.59 -1.94
N ASP A 255 -8.91 -5.56 -2.79
CA ASP A 255 -9.10 -4.15 -2.43
C ASP A 255 -9.72 -3.40 -3.62
N ASP A 256 -10.87 -2.74 -3.42
CA ASP A 256 -11.53 -1.88 -4.42
C ASP A 256 -11.27 -0.38 -4.24
N GLY A 257 -10.35 -0.01 -3.34
CA GLY A 257 -10.08 1.37 -2.95
C GLY A 257 -11.06 1.94 -1.93
N VAL A 258 -12.08 1.16 -1.52
CA VAL A 258 -13.07 1.51 -0.49
C VAL A 258 -13.13 0.43 0.61
N ARG A 259 -12.96 -0.84 0.25
CA ARG A 259 -13.11 -2.01 1.13
C ARG A 259 -12.06 -3.08 0.84
N VAL A 260 -11.54 -3.68 1.90
CA VAL A 260 -10.58 -4.78 1.86
C VAL A 260 -11.27 -6.12 2.16
N GLY A 261 -11.07 -7.10 1.29
CA GLY A 261 -11.43 -8.50 1.51
C GLY A 261 -10.18 -9.35 1.74
N ILE A 262 -10.16 -10.15 2.81
CA ILE A 262 -9.09 -11.14 3.05
C ILE A 262 -9.68 -12.55 2.96
N GLY A 263 -9.36 -13.28 1.90
CA GLY A 263 -9.96 -14.58 1.60
C GLY A 263 -11.37 -14.50 1.02
N THR A 264 -11.84 -13.31 0.66
CA THR A 264 -13.08 -13.07 -0.09
C THR A 264 -12.87 -11.94 -1.10
N THR A 265 -13.50 -12.05 -2.27
CA THR A 265 -13.61 -10.99 -3.29
C THR A 265 -14.94 -10.23 -3.21
N THR A 266 -15.76 -10.56 -2.20
CA THR A 266 -17.06 -9.95 -1.93
C THR A 266 -17.14 -9.53 -0.45
N PRO A 267 -16.37 -8.52 -0.02
CA PRO A 267 -16.52 -7.95 1.32
C PRO A 267 -17.92 -7.37 1.51
N ASN A 268 -18.47 -7.51 2.71
CA ASN A 268 -19.80 -7.04 3.05
C ASN A 268 -19.86 -5.50 2.92
N LEU A 269 -20.92 -4.98 2.29
CA LEU A 269 -21.10 -3.54 2.03
C LEU A 269 -21.10 -2.68 3.31
N SER A 270 -21.44 -3.25 4.47
CA SER A 270 -21.45 -2.54 5.76
C SER A 270 -20.07 -2.40 6.42
N PHE A 271 -19.00 -3.03 5.91
CA PHE A 271 -17.70 -3.07 6.59
C PHE A 271 -16.53 -2.77 5.63
N LEU A 272 -15.62 -1.90 6.07
CA LEU A 272 -14.39 -1.57 5.34
C LEU A 272 -13.38 -2.73 5.27
N LEU A 273 -13.49 -3.70 6.17
CA LEU A 273 -12.67 -4.92 6.19
C LEU A 273 -13.57 -6.15 6.40
N THR A 274 -13.45 -7.16 5.53
CA THR A 274 -14.06 -8.48 5.73
C THR A 274 -12.99 -9.57 5.66
N VAL A 275 -12.85 -10.38 6.72
CA VAL A 275 -11.92 -11.51 6.75
C VAL A 275 -12.69 -12.83 6.73
N ASN A 276 -12.47 -13.62 5.69
CA ASN A 276 -13.02 -14.97 5.55
C ASN A 276 -12.03 -15.99 6.15
N GLY A 277 -12.05 -16.09 7.47
CA GLY A 277 -11.23 -17.01 8.27
C GLY A 277 -10.86 -16.47 9.65
N ASN A 278 -10.27 -17.33 10.48
CA ASN A 278 -9.88 -16.96 11.85
C ASN A 278 -8.81 -15.87 11.84
N THR A 279 -9.03 -14.79 12.58
CA THR A 279 -8.11 -13.65 12.73
C THR A 279 -7.48 -13.67 14.11
N LYS A 280 -6.15 -13.50 14.20
CA LYS A 280 -5.43 -13.30 15.47
C LYS A 280 -4.81 -11.90 15.49
N ILE A 281 -5.15 -11.12 16.51
CA ILE A 281 -4.50 -9.85 16.83
C ILE A 281 -3.52 -10.13 17.98
N ASN A 282 -2.25 -9.72 17.85
CA ASN A 282 -1.24 -9.91 18.90
C ASN A 282 -1.12 -8.70 19.85
N GLY A 283 -1.70 -7.56 19.48
CA GLY A 283 -1.88 -6.39 20.34
C GLY A 283 -3.34 -6.26 20.82
N GLY A 284 -3.72 -5.07 21.32
CA GLY A 284 -5.10 -4.78 21.66
C GLY A 284 -5.99 -4.57 20.41
N LEU A 285 -7.27 -4.87 20.55
CA LEU A 285 -8.34 -4.42 19.65
C LEU A 285 -9.10 -3.30 20.36
N ASN A 286 -9.05 -2.08 19.80
CA ASN A 286 -9.96 -1.01 20.18
C ASN A 286 -11.12 -0.98 19.18
N ALA A 287 -12.34 -0.76 19.67
CA ALA A 287 -13.52 -0.53 18.86
C ALA A 287 -14.33 0.59 19.52
N ASP A 288 -14.60 1.66 18.78
CA ASP A 288 -15.25 2.86 19.33
C ASP A 288 -16.77 2.66 19.52
N ASP A 289 -17.36 1.70 18.78
CA ASP A 289 -18.75 1.25 18.91
C ASP A 289 -18.85 -0.13 19.59
N ASN A 290 -18.93 -1.22 18.81
CA ASN A 290 -19.34 -2.56 19.29
C ASN A 290 -18.36 -3.67 18.88
N ILE A 291 -18.09 -4.61 19.80
CA ILE A 291 -17.44 -5.89 19.51
C ILE A 291 -18.51 -6.99 19.53
N SER A 292 -18.91 -7.46 18.35
CA SER A 292 -19.92 -8.52 18.19
C SER A 292 -19.28 -9.86 17.83
N ALA A 293 -19.43 -10.87 18.69
CA ALA A 293 -19.01 -12.24 18.43
C ALA A 293 -20.24 -13.18 18.33
N GLY A 294 -20.20 -14.13 17.40
CA GLY A 294 -21.30 -15.08 17.17
C GLY A 294 -21.36 -16.27 18.16
N GLN A 295 -20.46 -16.31 19.15
CA GLN A 295 -20.45 -17.30 20.24
C GLN A 295 -20.04 -16.64 21.56
N SER A 296 -18.78 -16.25 21.70
CA SER A 296 -18.25 -15.73 22.98
C SER A 296 -17.15 -14.68 22.76
N VAL A 297 -17.02 -13.74 23.71
CA VAL A 297 -15.87 -12.84 23.83
C VAL A 297 -15.13 -13.21 25.12
N THR A 298 -14.01 -13.92 25.01
CA THR A 298 -13.24 -14.38 26.18
C THR A 298 -12.05 -13.44 26.44
N ALA A 299 -12.00 -12.81 27.62
CA ALA A 299 -10.88 -11.99 28.04
C ALA A 299 -10.01 -12.72 29.08
N LEU A 300 -8.70 -12.82 28.82
CA LEU A 300 -7.74 -13.49 29.71
C LEU A 300 -7.39 -12.69 30.99
N GLN A 301 -7.85 -11.45 31.10
CA GLN A 301 -7.64 -10.59 32.27
C GLN A 301 -8.96 -9.95 32.68
N ASN A 302 -9.33 -8.80 32.11
CA ASN A 302 -10.53 -8.07 32.54
C ASN A 302 -11.57 -7.99 31.41
N VAL A 303 -12.86 -8.06 31.76
CA VAL A 303 -13.97 -7.58 30.90
C VAL A 303 -14.47 -6.28 31.49
N SER A 304 -14.47 -5.21 30.68
CA SER A 304 -14.86 -3.87 31.13
C SER A 304 -15.61 -3.14 30.02
N ALA A 305 -16.71 -2.48 30.39
CA ALA A 305 -17.47 -1.61 29.50
C ALA A 305 -17.89 -0.34 30.25
N GLY A 306 -17.94 0.79 29.53
CA GLY A 306 -18.28 2.10 30.10
C GLY A 306 -19.74 2.23 30.57
N GLN A 307 -20.61 1.31 30.15
CA GLN A 307 -21.98 1.18 30.67
C GLN A 307 -22.26 -0.28 31.07
N ASP A 308 -22.61 -1.14 30.12
CA ASP A 308 -23.10 -2.49 30.43
C ASP A 308 -22.19 -3.61 29.94
N VAL A 309 -22.08 -4.68 30.73
CA VAL A 309 -21.44 -5.95 30.34
C VAL A 309 -22.53 -7.03 30.35
N ILE A 310 -22.97 -7.44 29.16
CA ILE A 310 -24.09 -8.36 28.97
C ILE A 310 -23.65 -9.50 28.04
N ALA A 311 -23.87 -10.75 28.45
CA ALA A 311 -23.72 -11.93 27.60
C ALA A 311 -25.01 -12.76 27.55
N GLY A 312 -25.22 -13.46 26.44
CA GLY A 312 -26.39 -14.35 26.24
C GLY A 312 -26.27 -15.72 26.93
N ASP A 313 -25.08 -16.06 27.43
CA ASP A 313 -24.79 -17.25 28.24
C ASP A 313 -23.97 -16.80 29.47
N ASP A 314 -22.64 -16.94 29.44
CA ASP A 314 -21.74 -16.62 30.56
C ASP A 314 -20.99 -15.29 30.39
N VAL A 315 -20.66 -14.62 31.50
CA VAL A 315 -19.62 -13.57 31.52
C VAL A 315 -18.46 -14.06 32.39
N THR A 316 -17.28 -14.23 31.78
CA THR A 316 -16.07 -14.75 32.45
C THR A 316 -14.86 -13.87 32.20
N ALA A 317 -14.11 -13.54 33.25
CA ALA A 317 -12.81 -12.86 33.16
C ALA A 317 -11.78 -13.47 34.12
N GLY A 318 -10.50 -13.44 33.73
CA GLY A 318 -9.40 -14.01 34.53
C GLY A 318 -9.05 -13.24 35.80
N SER A 319 -9.42 -11.96 35.87
CA SER A 319 -9.32 -11.07 37.03
C SER A 319 -10.67 -10.39 37.27
N ASN A 320 -10.87 -9.14 36.84
CA ASN A 320 -12.03 -8.33 37.22
C ASN A 320 -13.10 -8.28 36.12
N ILE A 321 -14.36 -8.13 36.55
CA ILE A 321 -15.45 -7.68 35.68
C ILE A 321 -16.02 -6.38 36.24
N SER A 322 -16.12 -5.36 35.38
CA SER A 322 -16.59 -4.03 35.73
C SER A 322 -17.56 -3.49 34.69
N ALA A 323 -18.77 -3.16 35.13
CA ALA A 323 -19.77 -2.43 34.36
C ALA A 323 -20.13 -1.12 35.09
N GLY A 324 -20.23 -0.02 34.35
CA GLY A 324 -20.64 1.27 34.91
C GLY A 324 -22.11 1.27 35.40
N ASN A 325 -22.98 0.54 34.70
CA ASN A 325 -24.41 0.44 34.96
C ASN A 325 -24.76 -1.00 35.40
N SER A 326 -24.92 -1.94 34.45
CA SER A 326 -25.37 -3.32 34.71
C SER A 326 -24.40 -4.39 34.20
N LEU A 327 -24.26 -5.45 35.00
CA LEU A 327 -23.51 -6.67 34.70
C LEU A 327 -24.49 -7.84 34.68
N SER A 328 -24.60 -8.54 33.55
CA SER A 328 -25.58 -9.62 33.35
C SER A 328 -25.01 -10.80 32.57
N ALA A 329 -25.08 -11.97 33.19
CA ALA A 329 -25.02 -13.28 32.53
C ALA A 329 -26.42 -13.90 32.52
N VAL A 330 -26.68 -14.84 31.61
CA VAL A 330 -27.91 -15.66 31.59
C VAL A 330 -27.70 -16.95 32.38
N ASN A 331 -26.49 -17.50 32.33
CA ASN A 331 -26.07 -18.68 33.09
C ASN A 331 -25.12 -18.24 34.21
N ASP A 332 -23.80 -18.34 34.03
CA ASP A 332 -22.81 -18.05 35.08
C ASP A 332 -22.10 -16.70 34.93
N LEU A 333 -21.93 -15.99 36.04
CA LEU A 333 -21.02 -14.85 36.19
C LEU A 333 -19.78 -15.31 36.96
N SER A 334 -18.62 -15.36 36.30
CA SER A 334 -17.38 -15.89 36.87
C SER A 334 -16.26 -14.85 36.85
N VAL A 335 -15.78 -14.50 38.04
CA VAL A 335 -14.81 -13.43 38.29
C VAL A 335 -13.66 -13.98 39.11
N GLY A 336 -12.42 -13.69 38.72
CA GLY A 336 -11.22 -14.17 39.43
C GLY A 336 -10.88 -13.35 40.68
N ASP A 337 -11.06 -12.02 40.57
CA ASP A 337 -10.80 -11.03 41.61
C ASP A 337 -12.11 -10.30 41.98
N ASP A 338 -12.27 -9.00 41.65
CA ASP A 338 -13.42 -8.19 42.05
C ASP A 338 -14.54 -8.10 40.99
N ALA A 339 -15.78 -8.31 41.43
CA ALA A 339 -17.00 -8.10 40.64
C ALA A 339 -17.64 -6.76 41.03
N THR A 340 -17.42 -5.70 40.22
CA THR A 340 -17.91 -4.35 40.54
C THR A 340 -19.11 -3.96 39.65
N ILE A 341 -20.23 -3.64 40.30
CA ILE A 341 -21.46 -3.16 39.68
C ILE A 341 -21.75 -1.75 40.22
N GLY A 342 -21.88 -0.77 39.34
CA GLY A 342 -22.13 0.63 39.73
C GLY A 342 -23.59 0.94 40.08
N GLY A 343 -24.53 0.16 39.54
CA GLY A 343 -25.97 0.24 39.83
C GLY A 343 -26.49 -0.94 40.66
N ASP A 344 -27.70 -1.40 40.35
CA ASP A 344 -28.35 -2.50 41.06
C ASP A 344 -27.79 -3.88 40.66
N ALA A 345 -27.60 -4.76 41.66
CA ALA A 345 -27.23 -6.16 41.47
C ALA A 345 -28.42 -7.07 41.81
N ALA A 346 -28.92 -7.82 40.82
CA ALA A 346 -30.04 -8.75 40.97
C ALA A 346 -29.59 -10.20 40.76
N VAL A 347 -29.74 -11.04 41.79
CA VAL A 347 -29.39 -12.47 41.75
C VAL A 347 -30.66 -13.30 41.97
N GLY A 348 -30.96 -14.21 41.05
CA GLY A 348 -32.27 -14.89 40.99
C GLY A 348 -32.49 -16.04 41.98
N ASN A 349 -31.39 -16.66 42.46
CA ASN A 349 -31.43 -17.78 43.40
C ASN A 349 -30.67 -17.43 44.69
N ASP A 350 -29.39 -17.80 44.78
CA ASP A 350 -28.57 -17.70 45.99
C ASP A 350 -27.40 -16.72 45.83
N VAL A 351 -27.11 -15.94 46.87
CA VAL A 351 -25.87 -15.17 46.99
C VAL A 351 -24.96 -15.86 48.00
N THR A 352 -23.88 -16.49 47.53
CA THR A 352 -22.90 -17.17 48.39
C THR A 352 -21.62 -16.34 48.45
N ALA A 353 -21.31 -15.79 49.63
CA ALA A 353 -20.04 -15.13 49.90
C ALA A 353 -19.12 -16.05 50.74
N GLY A 354 -17.82 -16.10 50.40
CA GLY A 354 -16.81 -16.79 51.21
C GLY A 354 -16.34 -16.00 52.45
N GLY A 355 -16.79 -14.75 52.58
CA GLY A 355 -16.53 -13.84 53.68
C GLY A 355 -17.78 -13.03 54.02
N ASP A 356 -17.61 -11.79 54.48
CA ASP A 356 -18.72 -10.96 54.97
C ASP A 356 -19.60 -10.37 53.86
N ILE A 357 -20.92 -10.44 54.03
CA ILE A 357 -21.89 -9.68 53.24
C ILE A 357 -22.17 -8.36 53.96
N THR A 358 -21.62 -7.25 53.45
CA THR A 358 -21.82 -5.91 54.02
C THR A 358 -22.87 -5.13 53.21
N ALA A 359 -23.98 -4.76 53.84
CA ALA A 359 -25.01 -3.91 53.24
C ALA A 359 -24.86 -2.45 53.67
N GLY A 360 -24.71 -1.53 52.71
CA GLY A 360 -24.44 -0.11 52.99
C GLY A 360 -25.61 0.70 53.59
N GLN A 361 -26.84 0.16 53.59
CA GLN A 361 -28.00 0.80 54.22
C GLN A 361 -28.93 -0.21 54.92
N HIS A 362 -29.53 -1.14 54.17
CA HIS A 362 -30.61 -2.01 54.66
C HIS A 362 -30.47 -3.44 54.15
N ILE A 363 -30.96 -4.41 54.93
CA ILE A 363 -31.14 -5.81 54.54
C ILE A 363 -32.63 -6.14 54.67
N PHE A 364 -33.29 -6.44 53.55
CA PHE A 364 -34.71 -6.79 53.52
C PHE A 364 -34.91 -8.30 53.32
N ALA A 365 -34.98 -9.05 54.42
CA ALA A 365 -35.23 -10.49 54.40
C ALA A 365 -36.74 -10.81 54.45
N ASN A 366 -37.31 -11.20 53.31
CA ASN A 366 -38.68 -11.72 53.25
C ASN A 366 -38.79 -13.14 53.84
N GLY A 367 -37.78 -13.98 53.61
CA GLY A 367 -37.73 -15.35 54.12
C GLY A 367 -37.31 -15.45 55.60
N ASN A 368 -36.61 -16.54 55.89
CA ASN A 368 -36.04 -16.85 57.21
C ASN A 368 -34.54 -16.55 57.23
N VAL A 369 -34.06 -15.87 58.27
CA VAL A 369 -32.64 -15.55 58.47
C VAL A 369 -32.04 -16.49 59.51
N ALA A 370 -31.05 -17.28 59.11
CA ALA A 370 -30.30 -18.16 60.01
C ALA A 370 -28.83 -17.71 60.06
N ILE A 371 -28.30 -17.48 61.27
CA ILE A 371 -26.93 -17.01 61.49
C ILE A 371 -26.14 -18.10 62.20
N GLY A 372 -24.97 -18.47 61.66
CA GLY A 372 -24.08 -19.49 62.23
C GLY A 372 -24.54 -20.95 62.04
N THR A 373 -25.50 -21.21 61.16
CA THR A 373 -26.02 -22.56 60.86
C THR A 373 -26.57 -22.65 59.44
N THR A 374 -26.62 -23.85 58.87
CA THR A 374 -27.27 -24.16 57.58
C THR A 374 -28.70 -24.67 57.73
N SER A 375 -29.21 -24.80 58.96
CA SER A 375 -30.57 -25.27 59.26
C SER A 375 -31.34 -24.26 60.11
N MET A 376 -32.64 -24.10 59.81
CA MET A 376 -33.57 -23.29 60.61
C MET A 376 -34.37 -24.21 61.55
N PRO A 377 -34.20 -24.12 62.88
CA PRO A 377 -35.00 -24.91 63.82
C PRO A 377 -36.43 -24.38 63.93
N GLY A 378 -37.44 -25.23 63.74
CA GLY A 378 -38.85 -24.86 63.92
C GLY A 378 -39.34 -23.80 62.93
N SER A 379 -40.20 -22.90 63.41
CA SER A 379 -40.92 -21.89 62.61
C SER A 379 -40.40 -20.45 62.78
N HIS A 380 -39.17 -20.28 63.28
CA HIS A 380 -38.58 -18.96 63.52
C HIS A 380 -38.25 -18.22 62.23
N ARG A 381 -38.45 -16.89 62.21
CA ARG A 381 -38.02 -16.02 61.09
C ARG A 381 -36.58 -15.51 61.24
N LEU A 382 -36.06 -15.48 62.46
CA LEU A 382 -34.66 -15.18 62.78
C LEU A 382 -34.18 -16.23 63.78
N TYR A 383 -33.05 -16.87 63.51
CA TYR A 383 -32.36 -17.77 64.41
C TYR A 383 -30.86 -17.48 64.42
N VAL A 384 -30.25 -17.49 65.60
CA VAL A 384 -28.82 -17.22 65.80
C VAL A 384 -28.21 -18.38 66.56
N ALA A 385 -27.32 -19.14 65.93
CA ALA A 385 -26.55 -20.22 66.54
C ALA A 385 -25.38 -19.68 67.38
N GLY A 386 -25.68 -18.80 68.34
CA GLY A 386 -24.70 -18.07 69.14
C GLY A 386 -25.34 -16.96 69.97
N SER A 387 -24.53 -16.02 70.45
CA SER A 387 -25.02 -14.84 71.16
C SER A 387 -25.40 -13.70 70.21
N MET A 388 -26.41 -12.92 70.61
CA MET A 388 -26.76 -11.65 69.98
C MET A 388 -26.36 -10.50 70.90
N ILE A 389 -25.82 -9.42 70.34
CA ILE A 389 -25.67 -8.13 71.01
C ILE A 389 -26.45 -7.07 70.23
N CYS A 390 -27.17 -6.20 70.93
CA CYS A 390 -27.95 -5.10 70.36
C CYS A 390 -27.97 -3.93 71.35
N THR A 391 -28.23 -2.72 70.86
CA THR A 391 -28.36 -1.52 71.71
C THR A 391 -29.71 -1.47 72.43
N GLU A 392 -30.78 -1.90 71.76
CA GLU A 392 -32.14 -1.99 72.30
C GLU A 392 -32.87 -3.15 71.60
N ALA A 393 -33.74 -3.85 72.34
CA ALA A 393 -34.63 -4.88 71.80
C ALA A 393 -36.05 -4.70 72.35
N LYS A 394 -36.97 -4.21 71.51
CA LYS A 394 -38.38 -4.01 71.88
C LYS A 394 -39.21 -5.26 71.61
N VAL A 395 -39.49 -6.05 72.65
CA VAL A 395 -40.39 -7.21 72.56
C VAL A 395 -41.84 -6.74 72.74
N ALA A 396 -42.61 -6.70 71.65
CA ALA A 396 -44.03 -6.38 71.68
C ALA A 396 -44.86 -7.65 71.89
N LEU A 397 -45.37 -7.85 73.11
CA LEU A 397 -46.34 -8.91 73.42
C LEU A 397 -47.73 -8.58 72.84
N GLN A 398 -48.53 -9.62 72.63
CA GLN A 398 -49.96 -9.53 72.31
C GLN A 398 -50.86 -9.77 73.54
N THR A 399 -50.27 -10.10 74.69
CA THR A 399 -50.94 -10.25 75.99
C THR A 399 -51.03 -8.92 76.73
N ASN A 400 -52.01 -8.77 77.63
CA ASN A 400 -52.14 -7.57 78.46
C ASN A 400 -50.92 -7.40 79.38
N TRP A 401 -50.52 -6.15 79.60
CA TRP A 401 -49.58 -5.78 80.66
C TRP A 401 -50.26 -6.02 82.03
N PRO A 402 -49.50 -6.37 83.09
CA PRO A 402 -50.08 -6.94 84.31
C PRO A 402 -50.79 -5.95 85.25
N ASP A 403 -50.93 -4.68 84.87
CA ASP A 403 -51.61 -3.59 85.59
C ASP A 403 -52.97 -4.00 86.24
N TYR A 404 -53.64 -5.01 85.68
CA TYR A 404 -54.83 -5.65 86.24
C TYR A 404 -54.65 -6.13 87.70
N VAL A 405 -53.42 -6.39 88.15
CA VAL A 405 -53.11 -6.72 89.55
C VAL A 405 -53.60 -5.62 90.49
N PHE A 406 -53.61 -4.36 90.06
CA PHE A 406 -54.07 -3.22 90.87
C PHE A 406 -55.59 -2.94 90.76
N GLU A 407 -56.36 -3.74 90.03
CA GLU A 407 -57.82 -3.58 89.93
C GLU A 407 -58.54 -3.97 91.22
N LYS A 408 -59.74 -3.43 91.44
CA LYS A 408 -60.42 -3.48 92.76
C LYS A 408 -60.95 -4.85 93.14
N ASP A 409 -61.20 -5.68 92.13
CA ASP A 409 -61.70 -7.04 92.19
C ASP A 409 -60.59 -8.09 91.94
N TYR A 410 -59.35 -7.65 91.71
CA TYR A 410 -58.20 -8.56 91.66
C TYR A 410 -58.05 -9.33 92.99
N GLN A 411 -58.05 -10.66 92.88
CA GLN A 411 -57.98 -11.55 94.04
C GLN A 411 -56.55 -11.64 94.55
N LYS A 412 -56.22 -10.80 95.54
CA LYS A 412 -54.91 -10.82 96.22
C LYS A 412 -54.52 -12.26 96.61
N PRO A 413 -53.27 -12.70 96.37
CA PRO A 413 -52.88 -14.06 96.69
C PRO A 413 -52.85 -14.34 98.20
N ASP A 414 -53.34 -15.51 98.64
CA ASP A 414 -53.17 -15.96 100.02
C ASP A 414 -51.73 -16.47 100.22
N LEU A 415 -51.03 -15.80 101.16
CA LEU A 415 -49.68 -16.14 101.57
C LEU A 415 -49.53 -17.58 102.05
N LYS A 416 -50.57 -18.20 102.63
CA LYS A 416 -50.54 -19.61 103.06
C LYS A 416 -50.57 -20.58 101.90
N GLU A 417 -51.30 -20.23 100.84
CA GLU A 417 -51.37 -21.04 99.62
C GLU A 417 -50.09 -20.88 98.79
N TRP A 418 -49.47 -19.70 98.83
CA TRP A 418 -48.13 -19.47 98.30
C TRP A 418 -47.05 -20.22 99.08
N GLU A 419 -47.04 -20.16 100.40
CA GLU A 419 -46.10 -20.92 101.25
C GLU A 419 -46.19 -22.42 100.94
N ARG A 420 -47.42 -22.96 100.83
CA ARG A 420 -47.68 -24.34 100.40
C ARG A 420 -47.13 -24.61 99.00
N PHE A 421 -47.51 -23.81 98.00
CA PHE A 421 -47.10 -24.01 96.61
C PHE A 421 -45.58 -23.94 96.43
N ILE A 422 -44.91 -22.97 97.06
CA ILE A 422 -43.45 -22.80 97.01
C ILE A 422 -42.74 -23.95 97.74
N THR A 423 -43.31 -24.42 98.85
CA THR A 423 -42.77 -25.57 99.60
C THR A 423 -42.86 -26.86 98.79
N GLU A 424 -43.93 -27.06 98.02
CA GLU A 424 -44.15 -28.23 97.17
C GLU A 424 -43.34 -28.15 95.87
N ASN A 425 -43.50 -27.08 95.09
CA ASN A 425 -43.06 -26.98 93.68
C ASN A 425 -41.70 -26.30 93.50
N LYS A 426 -41.17 -25.61 94.52
CA LYS A 426 -39.88 -24.90 94.52
C LYS A 426 -39.74 -23.74 93.50
N HIS A 427 -40.86 -23.21 93.01
CA HIS A 427 -40.93 -21.97 92.23
C HIS A 427 -42.16 -21.15 92.63
N LEU A 428 -42.27 -19.90 92.16
CA LEU A 428 -43.46 -19.08 92.35
C LEU A 428 -44.62 -19.57 91.44
N PRO A 429 -45.89 -19.43 91.86
CA PRO A 429 -47.04 -19.66 90.99
C PRO A 429 -46.94 -18.84 89.70
N GLY A 430 -47.24 -19.45 88.55
CA GLY A 430 -47.18 -18.80 87.23
C GLY A 430 -45.76 -18.61 86.65
N VAL A 431 -44.71 -18.61 87.46
CA VAL A 431 -43.31 -18.62 86.97
C VAL A 431 -42.94 -20.04 86.54
N PRO A 432 -42.35 -20.27 85.34
CA PRO A 432 -41.97 -21.61 84.90
C PRO A 432 -40.86 -22.20 85.77
N SER A 433 -40.93 -23.52 86.01
CA SER A 433 -39.93 -24.24 86.78
C SER A 433 -38.61 -24.39 86.01
N ALA A 434 -37.50 -24.55 86.74
CA ALA A 434 -36.19 -24.81 86.12
C ALA A 434 -36.14 -26.11 85.29
N GLN A 435 -37.11 -27.03 85.45
CA GLN A 435 -37.27 -28.19 84.59
C GLN A 435 -37.98 -27.81 83.28
N GLN A 436 -39.10 -27.10 83.36
CA GLN A 436 -39.86 -26.64 82.19
C GLN A 436 -39.01 -25.76 81.27
N VAL A 437 -38.17 -24.88 81.82
CA VAL A 437 -37.22 -24.06 81.03
C VAL A 437 -36.21 -24.91 80.25
N ARG A 438 -35.78 -26.06 80.79
CA ARG A 438 -34.88 -26.99 80.06
C ARG A 438 -35.63 -27.80 79.00
N GLU A 439 -36.84 -28.25 79.32
CA GLU A 439 -37.68 -29.03 78.40
C GLU A 439 -38.17 -28.20 77.21
N ASN A 440 -38.47 -26.92 77.43
CA ASN A 440 -38.81 -25.95 76.39
C ASN A 440 -37.59 -25.40 75.62
N GLY A 441 -36.36 -25.76 76.03
CA GLY A 441 -35.11 -25.31 75.38
C GLY A 441 -34.73 -23.84 75.61
N GLY A 442 -35.43 -23.10 76.47
CA GLY A 442 -35.17 -21.68 76.72
C GLY A 442 -36.28 -20.98 77.51
N ILE A 443 -36.25 -19.65 77.49
CA ILE A 443 -37.31 -18.78 78.03
C ILE A 443 -37.86 -17.86 76.94
N GLU A 444 -39.18 -17.65 76.93
CA GLU A 444 -39.79 -16.61 76.11
C GLU A 444 -39.57 -15.25 76.80
N LEU A 445 -38.64 -14.44 76.26
CA LEU A 445 -38.16 -13.22 76.91
C LEU A 445 -39.31 -12.26 77.29
N GLY A 446 -40.28 -12.07 76.39
CA GLY A 446 -41.43 -11.21 76.63
C GLY A 446 -42.33 -11.73 77.76
N GLU A 447 -42.87 -12.94 77.62
CA GLU A 447 -43.80 -13.50 78.61
C GLU A 447 -43.14 -13.70 79.98
N THR A 448 -41.84 -14.03 80.01
CA THR A 448 -41.06 -14.08 81.26
C THR A 448 -40.99 -12.71 81.94
N GLN A 449 -40.79 -11.61 81.19
CA GLN A 449 -40.82 -10.26 81.75
C GLN A 449 -42.23 -9.85 82.21
N ARG A 450 -43.29 -10.25 81.48
CA ARG A 450 -44.69 -10.00 81.88
C ARG A 450 -45.02 -10.69 83.21
N VAL A 451 -44.69 -11.98 83.34
CA VAL A 451 -44.86 -12.75 84.58
C VAL A 451 -44.01 -12.16 85.71
N LEU A 452 -42.75 -11.79 85.46
CA LEU A 452 -41.90 -11.19 86.48
C LEU A 452 -42.48 -9.87 87.01
N LEU A 453 -43.03 -9.02 86.14
CA LEU A 453 -43.70 -7.79 86.55
C LEU A 453 -45.00 -8.08 87.32
N GLU A 454 -45.83 -9.02 86.86
CA GLU A 454 -47.02 -9.50 87.59
C GLU A 454 -46.67 -9.91 89.03
N LYS A 455 -45.55 -10.61 89.25
CA LYS A 455 -45.09 -11.00 90.59
C LYS A 455 -44.48 -9.85 91.40
N ILE A 456 -43.87 -8.85 90.75
CA ILE A 456 -43.45 -7.61 91.42
C ILE A 456 -44.66 -6.81 91.91
N GLU A 457 -45.74 -6.76 91.14
CA GLU A 457 -46.97 -6.04 91.48
C GLU A 457 -47.78 -6.76 92.58
N GLU A 458 -47.90 -8.09 92.49
CA GLU A 458 -48.49 -8.92 93.55
C GLU A 458 -47.72 -8.77 94.88
N LEU A 459 -46.39 -8.83 94.85
CA LEU A 459 -45.54 -8.57 96.01
C LEU A 459 -45.70 -7.14 96.53
N THR A 460 -45.88 -6.15 95.66
CA THR A 460 -46.11 -4.76 96.05
C THR A 460 -47.44 -4.60 96.80
N LEU A 461 -48.52 -5.24 96.34
CA LEU A 461 -49.79 -5.30 97.08
C LEU A 461 -49.67 -5.95 98.45
N ILE A 462 -48.93 -7.07 98.52
CA ILE A 462 -48.67 -7.79 99.77
C ILE A 462 -47.90 -6.90 100.76
N VAL A 463 -46.84 -6.22 100.32
CA VAL A 463 -46.03 -5.30 101.15
C VAL A 463 -46.85 -4.10 101.63
N ILE A 464 -47.68 -3.51 100.76
CA ILE A 464 -48.60 -2.42 101.15
C ILE A 464 -49.60 -2.90 102.23
N GLU A 465 -50.11 -4.11 102.13
CA GLU A 465 -51.05 -4.66 103.12
C GLU A 465 -50.35 -5.02 104.45
N GLN A 466 -49.15 -5.61 104.39
CA GLN A 466 -48.32 -5.86 105.57
C GLN A 466 -47.95 -4.55 106.29
N GLN A 467 -47.62 -3.48 105.54
CA GLN A 467 -47.29 -2.18 106.13
C GLN A 467 -48.51 -1.57 106.86
N LYS A 468 -49.73 -1.66 106.30
CA LYS A 468 -50.96 -1.25 107.01
C LYS A 468 -51.17 -2.03 108.30
N GLN A 469 -50.93 -3.34 108.29
CA GLN A 469 -51.04 -4.18 109.49
C GLN A 469 -49.99 -3.79 110.53
N ILE A 470 -48.74 -3.55 110.13
CA ILE A 470 -47.65 -3.08 110.99
C ILE A 470 -47.99 -1.71 111.61
N ASP A 471 -48.55 -0.78 110.85
CA ASP A 471 -48.88 0.56 111.38
C ASP A 471 -50.15 0.54 112.25
N ALA A 472 -51.13 -0.34 111.97
CA ALA A 472 -52.24 -0.60 112.88
C ALA A 472 -51.76 -1.22 114.21
N LEU A 473 -50.80 -2.16 114.16
CA LEU A 473 -50.17 -2.73 115.35
C LEU A 473 -49.42 -1.65 116.15
N LYS A 474 -48.59 -0.83 115.50
CA LYS A 474 -47.89 0.29 116.16
C LYS A 474 -48.85 1.32 116.77
N ALA A 475 -49.98 1.62 116.11
CA ALA A 475 -51.00 2.52 116.64
C ALA A 475 -51.70 1.96 117.89
N GLY A 476 -51.76 0.63 118.03
CA GLY A 476 -52.23 -0.06 119.23
C GLY A 476 -51.19 -0.22 120.34
N MET A 477 -49.91 0.09 120.10
CA MET A 477 -48.88 0.05 121.14
C MET A 477 -48.91 1.35 121.97
N PRO A 478 -48.83 1.27 123.32
CA PRO A 478 -48.75 2.46 124.16
C PRO A 478 -47.44 3.22 123.86
N LYS A 479 -47.56 4.53 123.67
CA LYS A 479 -46.40 5.42 123.61
C LYS A 479 -45.81 5.53 125.02
N HIS A 480 -44.54 5.14 125.17
CA HIS A 480 -43.72 5.42 126.34
C HIS A 480 -43.28 6.90 126.38
#